data_AF-A0AA88XFS5-F1
#
_entry.id   AF-A0AA88XFS5-F1
#
_cell.length_a   1.000
_cell.length_b   1.000
_cell.length_c   1.000
_cell.angle_alpha   90.00
_cell.angle_beta   90.00
_cell.angle_gamma   90.00
#
_symmetry.space_group_name_H-M   'P 1'
#
loop_
_entity.id
_entity.type
_entity.pdbx_description
1 polymer ?
#
loop_
_entity_poly.entity_id
_entity_poly.type
_entity_poly.pdbx_seq_one_letter_code
_entity_poly.pdbx_strand_id
1 'polypeptide(L)'
;MTTQESTDEGRPKEIPNLRPPDDWELNAFLVEVSNMVEEEDLERMKLLCTGKGGFGRGVLEKLDNLKFFDLLRQSERITKHNLIFLQALLWSIGRIDIHKKFVEFSRSNEDILHIFAPKEAPENGYKYVKFHIGGDTGNYSSQLLRDMRTNVARLLRVPERFVFVSGIEPSSSLLITLMVPEDVVYIILEMTEKEMSELLQYHVIDITVEDKVIRMRGKLISQNSYEV
;
A
#
# COMPACT_ATOMS: atom_id res chain seq x y z
N MET A 1 66.63 39.07 -1.81
CA MET A 1 65.64 38.12 -1.28
C MET A 1 64.28 38.71 -1.60
N THR A 2 63.64 38.21 -2.64
CA THR A 2 62.41 38.75 -3.20
C THR A 2 61.32 37.73 -2.92
N THR A 3 60.35 38.12 -2.09
CA THR A 3 59.17 37.33 -1.76
C THR A 3 58.21 37.35 -2.95
N GLN A 4 57.83 36.18 -3.46
CA GLN A 4 56.73 36.05 -4.43
C GLN A 4 55.44 35.70 -3.67
N GLU A 5 54.49 36.63 -3.72
CA GLU A 5 53.08 36.36 -3.46
C GLU A 5 52.50 35.61 -4.67
N SER A 6 51.95 34.42 -4.45
CA SER A 6 51.11 33.72 -5.42
C SER A 6 49.65 33.94 -5.05
N THR A 7 48.99 34.81 -5.80
CA THR A 7 47.54 34.97 -5.86
C THR A 7 46.91 33.71 -6.47
N ASP A 8 46.18 32.93 -5.67
CA ASP A 8 45.34 31.81 -6.13
C ASP A 8 44.00 32.39 -6.65
N GLU A 9 43.94 32.56 -7.96
CA GLU A 9 42.75 33.00 -8.69
C GLU A 9 41.69 31.87 -8.74
N GLY A 10 40.57 32.11 -8.08
CA GLY A 10 39.25 31.94 -8.69
C GLY A 10 38.88 30.56 -9.23
N ARG A 11 38.74 29.54 -8.37
CA ARG A 11 37.76 28.48 -8.67
C ARG A 11 36.35 29.04 -8.48
N PRO A 12 35.46 28.96 -9.48
CA PRO A 12 34.04 29.24 -9.25
C PRO A 12 33.54 28.25 -8.19
N LYS A 13 33.05 28.77 -7.07
CA LYS A 13 32.35 27.96 -6.08
C LYS A 13 31.14 27.35 -6.79
N GLU A 14 31.15 26.03 -6.95
CA GLU A 14 29.99 25.29 -7.46
C GLU A 14 28.78 25.71 -6.64
N ILE A 15 27.77 26.28 -7.32
CA ILE A 15 26.51 26.63 -6.68
C ILE A 15 25.90 25.31 -6.21
N PRO A 16 25.64 25.13 -4.90
CA PRO A 16 25.03 23.91 -4.40
C PRO A 16 23.77 23.64 -5.22
N ASN A 17 23.60 22.39 -5.66
CA ASN A 17 22.41 21.98 -6.39
C ASN A 17 21.18 22.25 -5.50
N LEU A 18 20.49 23.36 -5.74
CA LEU A 18 19.35 23.87 -4.96
C LEU A 18 18.07 23.03 -5.15
N ARG A 19 18.19 21.81 -5.67
CA ARG A 19 17.06 20.90 -5.80
C ARG A 19 16.60 20.48 -4.41
N PRO A 20 15.31 20.63 -4.10
CA PRO A 20 14.75 20.06 -2.89
C PRO A 20 15.03 18.55 -2.81
N PRO A 21 15.05 17.97 -1.60
CA PRO A 21 15.12 16.51 -1.42
C PRO A 21 14.02 15.81 -2.22
N ASP A 22 14.27 14.60 -2.74
CA ASP A 22 13.34 13.85 -3.60
C ASP A 22 11.95 13.58 -2.99
N ASP A 23 11.80 13.76 -1.68
CA ASP A 23 10.59 13.50 -0.89
C ASP A 23 9.94 14.79 -0.34
N TRP A 24 10.39 15.96 -0.81
CA TRP A 24 9.94 17.26 -0.30
C TRP A 24 8.42 17.45 -0.46
N GLU A 25 7.82 16.94 -1.54
CA GLU A 25 6.38 17.02 -1.80
C GLU A 25 5.58 16.22 -0.77
N LEU A 26 6.06 15.03 -0.41
CA LEU A 26 5.46 14.24 0.67
C LEU A 26 5.60 14.98 2.02
N ASN A 27 6.75 15.61 2.30
CA ASN A 27 6.93 16.37 3.53
C ASN A 27 5.97 17.55 3.63
N ALA A 28 5.83 18.33 2.56
CA ALA A 28 4.88 19.45 2.51
C ALA A 28 3.44 18.95 2.70
N PHE A 29 3.08 17.84 2.05
CA PHE A 29 1.77 17.23 2.19
C PHE A 29 1.49 16.71 3.60
N LEU A 30 2.47 16.06 4.26
CA LEU A 30 2.34 15.58 5.63
C LEU A 30 2.20 16.74 6.63
N VAL A 31 2.85 17.88 6.39
CA VAL A 31 2.65 19.09 7.20
C VAL A 31 1.21 19.60 7.05
N GLU A 32 0.68 19.68 5.82
CA GLU A 32 -0.72 20.06 5.59
C GLU A 32 -1.69 19.13 6.33
N VAL A 33 -1.54 17.83 6.14
CA VAL A 33 -2.36 16.79 6.78
C VAL A 33 -2.25 16.85 8.30
N SER A 34 -1.05 17.11 8.85
CA SER A 34 -0.83 17.16 10.29
C SER A 34 -1.68 18.25 10.98
N ASN A 35 -2.02 19.32 10.26
CA ASN A 35 -2.89 20.37 10.77
C ASN A 35 -4.38 20.00 10.71
N MET A 36 -4.74 18.94 9.98
CA MET A 36 -6.11 18.44 9.85
C MET A 36 -6.46 17.31 10.83
N VAL A 37 -5.44 16.69 11.42
CA VAL A 37 -5.59 15.62 12.41
C VAL A 37 -5.85 16.27 13.77
N GLU A 38 -7.00 15.98 14.36
CA GLU A 38 -7.31 16.46 15.70
C GLU A 38 -6.58 15.61 16.76
N GLU A 39 -6.45 16.13 17.98
CA GLU A 39 -5.76 15.42 19.06
C GLU A 39 -6.40 14.05 19.35
N GLU A 40 -7.73 13.95 19.30
CA GLU A 40 -8.43 12.68 19.47
C GLU A 40 -8.11 11.67 18.35
N ASP A 41 -7.98 12.13 17.11
CA ASP A 41 -7.59 11.28 15.98
C ASP A 41 -6.17 10.75 16.15
N LEU A 42 -5.25 11.62 16.60
CA LEU A 42 -3.87 11.23 16.87
C LEU A 42 -3.81 10.14 17.94
N GLU A 43 -4.54 10.29 19.05
CA GLU A 43 -4.57 9.29 20.12
C GLU A 43 -5.14 7.95 19.64
N ARG A 44 -6.18 7.97 18.80
CA ARG A 44 -6.71 6.76 18.16
C ARG A 44 -5.68 6.11 17.23
N MET A 45 -4.96 6.89 16.41
CA MET A 45 -3.89 6.35 15.55
C MET A 45 -2.73 5.78 16.38
N LYS A 46 -2.30 6.46 17.44
CA LYS A 46 -1.26 5.96 18.36
C LYS A 46 -1.67 4.62 18.96
N LEU A 47 -2.93 4.49 19.40
CA LEU A 47 -3.45 3.23 19.95
C LEU A 47 -3.34 2.08 18.94
N LEU A 48 -3.74 2.30 17.68
CA LEU A 48 -3.63 1.31 16.60
C LEU A 48 -2.18 0.92 16.28
N CYS A 49 -1.23 1.81 16.57
CA CYS A 49 0.19 1.59 16.39
C CYS A 49 0.87 0.86 17.58
N THR A 50 0.12 0.48 18.61
CA THR A 50 0.64 -0.32 19.75
C THR A 50 0.47 -1.83 19.53
N GLY A 51 1.26 -2.63 20.25
CA GLY A 51 1.11 -4.09 20.29
C GLY A 51 2.30 -4.85 19.68
N LYS A 52 2.07 -6.11 19.31
CA LYS A 52 3.11 -6.98 18.77
C LYS A 52 3.61 -6.43 17.42
N GLY A 53 4.89 -6.03 17.36
CA GLY A 53 5.48 -5.40 16.18
C GLY A 53 5.15 -3.91 16.03
N GLY A 54 4.42 -3.32 16.98
CA GLY A 54 4.13 -1.88 17.04
C GLY A 54 5.18 -1.09 17.83
N PHE A 55 4.88 0.18 18.11
CA PHE A 55 5.77 1.05 18.88
C PHE A 55 5.51 0.94 20.39
N GLY A 56 6.53 1.25 21.19
CA GLY A 56 6.41 1.33 22.64
C GLY A 56 5.52 2.51 23.06
N ARG A 57 4.61 2.29 24.02
CA ARG A 57 3.66 3.32 24.50
C ARG A 57 4.35 4.61 24.93
N GLY A 58 5.44 4.52 25.70
CA GLY A 58 6.18 5.69 26.17
C GLY A 58 6.86 6.51 25.06
N VAL A 59 7.05 5.94 23.87
CA VAL A 59 7.49 6.69 22.67
C VAL A 59 6.31 7.47 22.12
N LEU A 60 5.16 6.82 21.93
CA LEU A 60 3.96 7.40 21.30
C LEU A 60 3.32 8.53 22.13
N GLU A 61 3.28 8.40 23.46
CA GLU A 61 2.66 9.39 24.36
C GLU A 61 3.24 10.80 24.21
N LYS A 62 4.50 10.92 23.78
CA LYS A 62 5.22 12.20 23.67
C LYS A 62 5.14 12.84 22.29
N LEU A 63 4.50 12.18 21.33
CA LEU A 63 4.47 12.64 19.94
C LEU A 63 3.30 13.59 19.73
N ASP A 64 3.58 14.70 19.05
CA ASP A 64 2.58 15.51 18.37
C ASP A 64 2.31 14.95 16.96
N ASN A 65 1.38 15.55 16.22
CA ASN A 65 0.97 15.09 14.89
C ASN A 65 2.17 14.94 13.92
N LEU A 66 3.04 15.94 13.88
CA LEU A 66 4.15 15.95 12.94
C LEU A 66 5.21 14.92 13.33
N LYS A 67 5.59 14.85 14.61
CA LYS A 67 6.55 13.86 15.12
C LYS A 67 6.02 12.43 14.98
N PHE A 68 4.70 12.23 15.04
CA PHE A 68 4.10 10.94 14.77
C PHE A 68 4.32 10.51 13.32
N PHE A 69 4.10 11.41 12.35
CA PHE A 69 4.41 11.12 10.94
C PHE A 69 5.90 10.92 10.70
N ASP A 70 6.77 11.70 11.34
CA ASP A 70 8.22 11.52 11.27
C ASP A 70 8.64 10.13 11.80
N LEU A 71 8.03 9.67 12.89
CA LEU A 71 8.28 8.32 13.43
C LEU A 71 7.87 7.23 12.42
N LEU A 72 6.69 7.36 11.81
CA LEU A 72 6.23 6.41 10.80
C LEU A 72 7.15 6.41 9.56
N ARG A 73 7.73 7.56 9.19
CA ARG A 73 8.73 7.66 8.13
C ARG A 73 10.05 7.01 8.51
N GLN A 74 10.58 7.30 9.70
CA GLN A 74 11.85 6.75 10.19
C GLN A 74 11.80 5.23 10.36
N SER A 75 10.61 4.68 10.56
CA SER A 75 10.35 3.24 10.64
C SER A 75 9.92 2.62 9.30
N GLU A 76 10.05 3.36 8.19
CA GLU A 76 9.72 2.93 6.83
C GLU A 76 8.27 2.48 6.62
N ARG A 77 7.37 2.81 7.55
CA ARG A 77 5.93 2.50 7.43
C ARG A 77 5.21 3.39 6.43
N ILE A 78 5.76 4.57 6.18
CA ILE A 78 5.35 5.46 5.09
C ILE A 78 6.58 5.90 4.32
N THR A 79 6.47 5.80 3.01
CA THR A 79 7.51 6.24 2.07
C THR A 79 6.86 7.01 0.93
N LYS A 80 7.67 7.68 0.10
CA LYS A 80 7.17 8.34 -1.11
C LYS A 80 6.51 7.40 -2.12
N HIS A 81 6.67 6.08 -1.96
CA HIS A 81 6.11 5.07 -2.86
C HIS A 81 5.02 4.21 -2.21
N ASN A 82 4.86 4.28 -0.90
CA ASN A 82 3.90 3.48 -0.17
C ASN A 82 3.28 4.31 0.97
N LEU A 83 2.00 4.65 0.79
CA LEU A 83 1.21 5.38 1.78
C LEU A 83 0.12 4.49 2.41
N ILE A 84 0.10 3.19 2.10
CA ILE A 84 -0.95 2.24 2.54
C ILE A 84 -1.08 2.27 4.07
N PHE A 85 0.02 2.21 4.81
CA PHE A 85 -0.06 2.09 6.27
C PHE A 85 -0.81 3.28 6.90
N LEU A 86 -0.46 4.50 6.51
CA LEU A 86 -1.09 5.71 7.04
C LEU A 86 -2.54 5.85 6.53
N GLN A 87 -2.80 5.51 5.27
CA GLN A 87 -4.16 5.48 4.75
C GLN A 87 -5.03 4.46 5.47
N ALA A 88 -4.48 3.31 5.85
CA ALA A 88 -5.17 2.29 6.64
C ALA A 88 -5.51 2.81 8.04
N LEU A 89 -4.57 3.49 8.71
CA LEU A 89 -4.83 4.13 10.00
C LEU A 89 -6.00 5.13 9.91
N LEU A 90 -5.94 6.04 8.94
CA LEU A 90 -6.97 7.07 8.72
C LEU A 90 -8.33 6.43 8.41
N TRP A 91 -8.33 5.38 7.61
CA TRP A 91 -9.54 4.59 7.31
C TRP A 91 -10.12 3.96 8.59
N SER A 92 -9.28 3.31 9.39
CA SER A 92 -9.70 2.62 10.62
C SER A 92 -10.28 3.56 11.69
N ILE A 93 -9.80 4.80 11.77
CA ILE A 93 -10.35 5.80 12.71
C ILE A 93 -11.54 6.58 12.13
N GLY A 94 -11.94 6.32 10.88
CA GLY A 94 -13.08 6.96 10.22
C GLY A 94 -12.79 8.34 9.61
N ARG A 95 -11.53 8.78 9.52
CA ARG A 95 -11.11 10.04 8.87
C ARG A 95 -11.01 9.88 7.35
N ILE A 96 -12.14 9.54 6.74
CA ILE A 96 -12.27 9.27 5.29
C ILE A 96 -11.98 10.53 4.45
N ASP A 97 -12.23 11.71 5.02
CA ASP A 97 -11.93 13.01 4.42
C ASP A 97 -10.41 13.20 4.21
N ILE A 98 -9.58 12.91 5.23
CA ILE A 98 -8.12 12.98 5.11
C ILE A 98 -7.63 11.85 4.19
N HIS A 99 -8.16 10.64 4.34
CA HIS A 99 -7.82 9.52 3.47
C HIS A 99 -7.98 9.87 1.97
N LYS A 100 -9.06 10.58 1.59
CA LYS A 100 -9.27 11.03 0.21
C LYS A 100 -8.17 11.98 -0.28
N LYS A 101 -7.64 12.87 0.57
CA LYS A 101 -6.48 13.71 0.23
C LYS A 101 -5.24 12.87 -0.09
N PHE A 102 -5.00 11.79 0.65
CA PHE A 102 -3.90 10.86 0.31
C PHE A 102 -4.12 10.19 -1.04
N VAL A 103 -5.36 9.79 -1.37
CA VAL A 103 -5.67 9.23 -2.69
C VAL A 103 -5.41 10.24 -3.80
N GLU A 104 -5.82 11.50 -3.62
CA GLU A 104 -5.56 12.59 -4.58
C GLU A 104 -4.06 12.88 -4.75
N PHE A 105 -3.32 12.94 -3.63
CA PHE A 105 -1.88 13.08 -3.63
C PHE A 105 -1.20 11.92 -4.40
N SER A 106 -1.59 10.67 -4.11
CA SER A 106 -1.04 9.49 -4.77
C SER A 106 -1.42 9.37 -6.25
N ARG A 107 -2.55 9.94 -6.68
CA ARG A 107 -2.93 9.98 -8.10
C ARG A 107 -2.17 11.03 -8.88
N SER A 108 -1.75 12.10 -8.20
CA SER A 108 -0.98 13.19 -8.80
C SER A 108 0.51 12.83 -8.93
N ASN A 109 0.95 11.78 -8.24
CA ASN A 109 2.32 11.30 -8.24
C ASN A 109 2.37 9.88 -8.83
N GLU A 110 3.04 9.71 -9.96
CA GLU A 110 3.16 8.38 -10.57
C GLU A 110 3.83 7.38 -9.60
N ASP A 111 3.40 6.12 -9.64
CA ASP A 111 3.93 4.99 -8.86
C ASP A 111 3.69 4.96 -7.33
N ILE A 112 2.90 5.86 -6.75
CA ILE A 112 2.54 5.77 -5.31
C ILE A 112 1.42 4.75 -5.08
N LEU A 113 1.73 3.71 -4.32
CA LEU A 113 0.76 2.73 -3.88
C LEU A 113 -0.17 3.32 -2.81
N HIS A 114 -1.48 3.19 -3.04
CA HIS A 114 -2.50 3.77 -2.16
C HIS A 114 -3.75 2.91 -2.05
N ILE A 115 -4.50 3.10 -0.96
CA ILE A 115 -5.79 2.45 -0.68
C ILE A 115 -6.90 3.12 -1.49
N PHE A 116 -7.74 2.31 -2.11
CA PHE A 116 -8.98 2.74 -2.72
C PHE A 116 -9.94 1.55 -2.82
N ALA A 117 -11.23 1.80 -2.56
CA ALA A 117 -12.26 0.79 -2.69
C ALA A 117 -12.56 0.50 -4.17
N PRO A 118 -12.89 -0.75 -4.52
CA PRO A 118 -13.39 -1.06 -5.85
C PRO A 118 -14.75 -0.41 -6.10
N LYS A 119 -15.11 -0.21 -7.37
CA LYS A 119 -16.47 0.17 -7.76
C LYS A 119 -17.46 -0.90 -7.27
N GLU A 120 -18.71 -0.51 -7.00
CA GLU A 120 -19.75 -1.45 -6.52
C GLU A 120 -19.91 -2.69 -7.41
N ALA A 121 -19.76 -2.54 -8.72
CA ALA A 121 -19.80 -3.63 -9.69
C ALA A 121 -18.58 -3.59 -10.63
N PRO A 122 -18.10 -4.77 -11.10
CA PRO A 122 -17.08 -4.85 -12.14
C PRO A 122 -17.62 -4.32 -13.48
N GLU A 123 -16.70 -4.04 -14.39
CA GLU A 123 -17.06 -3.69 -15.77
C GLU A 123 -17.62 -4.90 -16.52
N ASN A 124 -18.48 -4.66 -17.52
CA ASN A 124 -19.14 -5.73 -18.27
C ASN A 124 -18.12 -6.71 -18.87
N GLY A 125 -18.35 -8.02 -18.67
CA GLY A 125 -17.45 -9.09 -19.11
C GLY A 125 -16.33 -9.40 -18.12
N TYR A 126 -16.34 -8.81 -16.92
CA TYR A 126 -15.36 -9.05 -15.88
C TYR A 126 -16.00 -9.48 -14.56
N LYS A 127 -15.20 -10.15 -13.72
CA LYS A 127 -15.52 -10.42 -12.32
C LYS A 127 -14.43 -9.92 -11.39
N TYR A 128 -14.82 -9.67 -10.15
CA TYR A 128 -13.88 -9.41 -9.07
C TYR A 128 -13.33 -10.71 -8.48
N VAL A 129 -12.02 -10.71 -8.30
CA VAL A 129 -11.27 -11.72 -7.58
C VAL A 129 -10.49 -11.00 -6.51
N LYS A 130 -10.73 -11.36 -5.26
CA LYS A 130 -10.10 -10.73 -4.11
C LYS A 130 -8.96 -11.59 -3.61
N PHE A 131 -7.78 -11.00 -3.47
CA PHE A 131 -6.58 -11.64 -2.95
C PHE A 131 -6.29 -11.06 -1.58
N HIS A 132 -6.32 -11.90 -0.56
CA HIS A 132 -5.98 -11.51 0.79
C HIS A 132 -4.50 -11.76 1.01
N ILE A 133 -3.76 -10.70 1.32
CA ILE A 133 -2.30 -10.70 1.46
C ILE A 133 -1.95 -10.61 2.94
N GLY A 134 -1.37 -11.67 3.47
CA GLY A 134 -0.91 -11.70 4.86
C GLY A 134 0.41 -10.95 5.05
N GLY A 135 0.70 -10.57 6.30
CA GLY A 135 1.98 -9.97 6.70
C GLY A 135 1.92 -8.47 6.97
N ASP A 136 3.09 -7.85 7.12
CA ASP A 136 3.21 -6.40 7.34
C ASP A 136 3.02 -5.66 6.01
N THR A 137 1.99 -4.82 5.96
CA THR A 137 1.60 -4.04 4.78
C THR A 137 2.64 -2.99 4.40
N GLY A 138 3.57 -2.63 5.30
CA GLY A 138 4.67 -1.70 5.01
C GLY A 138 5.62 -2.20 3.92
N ASN A 139 5.78 -3.52 3.78
CA ASN A 139 6.68 -4.12 2.79
C ASN A 139 6.04 -4.34 1.42
N TYR A 140 4.73 -4.11 1.30
CA TYR A 140 4.02 -4.31 0.05
C TYR A 140 4.28 -3.12 -0.90
N SER A 141 4.85 -3.37 -2.08
CA SER A 141 5.30 -2.32 -3.01
C SER A 141 4.52 -2.33 -4.31
N SER A 142 4.55 -1.21 -5.05
CA SER A 142 3.99 -1.11 -6.40
C SER A 142 4.59 -2.17 -7.35
N GLN A 143 5.87 -2.52 -7.17
CA GLN A 143 6.50 -3.58 -7.95
C GLN A 143 5.93 -4.95 -7.62
N LEU A 144 5.77 -5.27 -6.33
CA LEU A 144 5.19 -6.55 -5.90
C LEU A 144 3.76 -6.71 -6.41
N LEU A 145 2.97 -5.64 -6.42
CA LEU A 145 1.62 -5.62 -7.01
C LEU A 145 1.65 -5.88 -8.53
N ARG A 146 2.57 -5.23 -9.26
CA ARG A 146 2.75 -5.47 -10.70
C ARG A 146 3.16 -6.91 -10.99
N ASP A 147 4.09 -7.45 -10.22
CA ASP A 147 4.55 -8.83 -10.37
C ASP A 147 3.44 -9.82 -10.05
N MET A 148 2.65 -9.58 -9.00
CA MET A 148 1.48 -10.37 -8.65
C MET A 148 0.45 -10.34 -9.79
N ARG A 149 0.12 -9.15 -10.31
CA ARG A 149 -0.80 -8.98 -11.45
C ARG A 149 -0.33 -9.73 -12.68
N THR A 150 0.96 -9.62 -13.01
CA THR A 150 1.60 -10.33 -14.13
C THR A 150 1.48 -11.85 -13.95
N ASN A 151 1.69 -12.32 -12.72
CA ASN A 151 1.58 -13.73 -12.39
C ASN A 151 0.14 -14.23 -12.55
N VAL A 152 -0.84 -13.49 -12.01
CA VAL A 152 -2.28 -13.81 -12.16
C VAL A 152 -2.68 -13.86 -13.64
N ALA A 153 -2.27 -12.89 -14.45
CA ALA A 153 -2.57 -12.89 -15.88
C ALA A 153 -2.01 -14.14 -16.59
N ARG A 154 -0.77 -14.54 -16.26
CA ARG A 154 -0.16 -15.76 -16.79
C ARG A 154 -0.90 -17.02 -16.35
N LEU A 155 -1.30 -17.13 -15.08
CA LEU A 155 -2.06 -18.26 -14.56
C LEU A 155 -3.42 -18.40 -15.27
N LEU A 156 -4.08 -17.27 -15.51
CA LEU A 156 -5.33 -17.18 -16.25
C LEU A 156 -5.17 -17.34 -17.77
N ARG A 157 -3.93 -17.38 -18.26
CA ARG A 157 -3.59 -17.45 -19.70
C ARG A 157 -4.20 -16.30 -20.51
N VAL A 158 -4.30 -15.12 -19.91
CA VAL A 158 -4.75 -13.89 -20.57
C VAL A 158 -3.62 -12.87 -20.65
N PRO A 159 -3.62 -11.98 -21.65
CA PRO A 159 -2.70 -10.84 -21.65
C PRO A 159 -2.88 -9.96 -20.41
N GLU A 160 -1.77 -9.44 -19.86
CA GLU A 160 -1.78 -8.64 -18.63
C GLU A 160 -2.71 -7.42 -18.69
N ARG A 161 -2.88 -6.83 -19.88
CA ARG A 161 -3.80 -5.72 -20.13
C ARG A 161 -5.29 -6.03 -19.86
N PHE A 162 -5.64 -7.30 -19.62
CA PHE A 162 -6.99 -7.72 -19.24
C PHE A 162 -7.14 -7.98 -17.74
N VAL A 163 -6.10 -7.80 -16.93
CA VAL A 163 -6.15 -7.92 -15.48
C VAL A 163 -5.93 -6.54 -14.87
N PHE A 164 -6.93 -6.02 -14.16
CA PHE A 164 -6.87 -4.68 -13.59
C PHE A 164 -6.88 -4.73 -12.07
N VAL A 165 -6.11 -3.86 -11.42
CA VAL A 165 -6.27 -3.62 -9.98
C VAL A 165 -7.49 -2.73 -9.82
N SER A 166 -8.57 -3.28 -9.28
CA SER A 166 -9.84 -2.58 -9.06
C SER A 166 -9.96 -1.99 -7.66
N GLY A 167 -9.24 -2.53 -6.67
CA GLY A 167 -9.23 -1.99 -5.32
C GLY A 167 -8.07 -2.51 -4.46
N ILE A 168 -7.68 -1.70 -3.50
CA ILE A 168 -6.72 -2.04 -2.45
C ILE A 168 -7.33 -1.54 -1.14
N GLU A 169 -7.72 -2.46 -0.27
CA GLU A 169 -8.48 -2.16 0.94
C GLU A 169 -7.73 -2.66 2.19
N PRO A 170 -7.71 -1.87 3.28
CA PRO A 170 -7.20 -2.34 4.55
C PRO A 170 -8.19 -3.30 5.21
N SER A 171 -7.66 -4.39 5.74
CA SER A 171 -8.34 -5.40 6.56
C SER A 171 -7.50 -5.59 7.85
N SER A 172 -7.69 -6.70 8.57
CA SER A 172 -6.64 -7.23 9.45
C SER A 172 -5.34 -7.59 8.69
N SER A 173 -5.37 -7.52 7.35
CA SER A 173 -4.21 -7.55 6.44
C SER A 173 -4.49 -6.67 5.20
N LEU A 174 -3.92 -6.94 4.02
CA LEU A 174 -4.21 -6.19 2.78
C LEU A 174 -5.12 -6.98 1.86
N LEU A 175 -6.23 -6.39 1.41
CA LEU A 175 -7.16 -7.00 0.45
C LEU A 175 -7.00 -6.32 -0.92
N ILE A 176 -6.60 -7.09 -1.92
CA ILE A 176 -6.42 -6.61 -3.29
C ILE A 176 -7.52 -7.19 -4.16
N THR A 177 -8.36 -6.32 -4.71
CA THR A 177 -9.40 -6.72 -5.65
C THR A 177 -8.87 -6.55 -7.06
N LEU A 178 -8.74 -7.65 -7.79
CA LEU A 178 -8.47 -7.64 -9.22
C LEU A 178 -9.77 -7.83 -10.00
N MET A 179 -9.87 -7.16 -11.14
CA MET A 179 -10.90 -7.37 -12.14
C MET A 179 -10.29 -8.22 -13.27
N VAL A 180 -10.89 -9.39 -13.54
CA VAL A 180 -10.42 -10.37 -14.54
C VAL A 180 -11.57 -10.77 -15.47
N PRO A 181 -11.31 -11.21 -16.71
CA PRO A 181 -12.36 -11.62 -17.63
C PRO A 181 -13.20 -12.76 -17.03
N GLU A 182 -14.52 -12.65 -17.12
CA GLU A 182 -15.43 -13.56 -16.41
C GLU A 182 -15.33 -15.01 -16.90
N ASP A 183 -15.00 -15.18 -18.17
CA ASP A 183 -14.88 -16.46 -18.87
C ASP A 183 -13.69 -17.29 -18.41
N VAL A 184 -12.68 -16.70 -17.77
CA VAL A 184 -11.48 -17.40 -17.26
C VAL A 184 -11.47 -17.57 -15.74
N VAL A 185 -12.46 -17.04 -15.03
CA VAL A 185 -12.52 -17.10 -13.55
C VAL A 185 -12.50 -18.53 -13.02
N TYR A 186 -13.08 -19.48 -13.75
CA TYR A 186 -13.10 -20.89 -13.38
C TYR A 186 -11.67 -21.47 -13.20
N ILE A 187 -10.67 -20.94 -13.92
CA ILE A 187 -9.27 -21.36 -13.79
C ILE A 187 -8.76 -21.11 -12.37
N ILE A 188 -9.19 -20.01 -11.72
CA ILE A 188 -8.82 -19.70 -10.33
C ILE A 188 -9.42 -20.73 -9.38
N LEU A 189 -10.68 -21.11 -9.61
CA LEU A 189 -11.39 -22.10 -8.80
C LEU A 189 -10.80 -23.51 -8.93
N GLU A 190 -10.13 -23.79 -10.04
CA GLU A 190 -9.54 -25.10 -10.38
C GLU A 190 -8.00 -25.10 -10.29
N MET A 191 -7.39 -24.08 -9.67
CA MET A 191 -5.94 -23.98 -9.54
C MET A 191 -5.34 -25.20 -8.85
N THR A 192 -4.26 -25.71 -9.43
CA THR A 192 -3.47 -26.80 -8.85
C THR A 192 -2.65 -26.31 -7.65
N GLU A 193 -2.18 -27.24 -6.79
CA GLU A 193 -1.29 -26.90 -5.68
C GLU A 193 0.01 -26.20 -6.13
N LYS A 194 0.51 -26.55 -7.31
CA LYS A 194 1.68 -25.90 -7.91
C LYS A 194 1.39 -24.44 -8.23
N GLU A 195 0.26 -24.17 -8.88
CA GLU A 195 -0.15 -22.81 -9.24
C GLU A 195 -0.47 -21.97 -7.99
N MET A 196 -1.12 -22.56 -6.97
CA MET A 196 -1.33 -21.90 -5.68
C MET A 196 0.00 -21.58 -4.97
N SER A 197 1.00 -22.46 -5.08
CA SER A 197 2.33 -22.21 -4.51
C SER A 197 3.04 -21.03 -5.15
N GLU A 198 2.77 -20.74 -6.42
CA GLU A 198 3.30 -19.55 -7.10
C GLU A 198 2.69 -18.25 -6.56
N LEU A 199 1.51 -18.28 -5.94
CA LEU A 199 0.89 -17.12 -5.31
C LEU A 199 1.37 -16.87 -3.87
N LEU A 200 1.86 -17.92 -3.19
CA LEU A 200 2.42 -17.80 -1.84
C LEU A 200 3.64 -16.88 -1.76
N GLN A 201 4.40 -16.72 -2.85
CA GLN A 201 5.55 -15.80 -2.90
C GLN A 201 5.13 -14.33 -2.76
N TYR A 202 3.88 -14.01 -3.08
CA TYR A 202 3.28 -12.69 -2.90
C TYR A 202 2.52 -12.56 -1.58
N HIS A 203 2.71 -13.52 -0.66
CA HIS A 203 2.02 -13.60 0.63
C HIS A 203 0.50 -13.73 0.55
N VAL A 204 -0.04 -14.19 -0.59
CA VAL A 204 -1.47 -14.52 -0.70
C VAL A 204 -1.79 -15.65 0.28
N ILE A 205 -2.77 -15.43 1.15
CA ILE A 205 -3.24 -16.41 2.14
C ILE A 205 -4.58 -17.01 1.75
N ASP A 206 -5.44 -16.23 1.11
CA ASP A 206 -6.69 -16.69 0.53
C ASP A 206 -7.07 -15.89 -0.72
N ILE A 207 -7.88 -16.53 -1.56
CA ILE A 207 -8.49 -15.94 -2.74
C ILE A 207 -9.99 -16.09 -2.60
N THR A 208 -10.72 -15.00 -2.77
CA THR A 208 -12.18 -15.00 -2.78
C THR A 208 -12.70 -14.67 -4.17
N VAL A 209 -13.55 -15.55 -4.70
CA VAL A 209 -14.28 -15.35 -5.95
C VAL A 209 -15.75 -15.48 -5.61
N GLU A 210 -16.49 -14.37 -5.72
CA GLU A 210 -17.90 -14.30 -5.28
C GLU A 210 -18.05 -14.72 -3.81
N ASP A 211 -18.67 -15.87 -3.56
CA ASP A 211 -18.90 -16.46 -2.25
C ASP A 211 -17.91 -17.59 -1.89
N LYS A 212 -17.01 -17.96 -2.81
CA LYS A 212 -16.05 -19.06 -2.64
C LYS A 212 -14.71 -18.56 -2.15
N VAL A 213 -14.20 -19.19 -1.10
CA VAL A 213 -12.88 -18.90 -0.52
C VAL A 213 -11.93 -20.07 -0.74
N ILE A 214 -10.80 -19.80 -1.37
CA ILE A 214 -9.69 -20.74 -1.59
C ILE A 214 -8.55 -20.37 -0.65
N ARG A 215 -8.20 -21.24 0.29
CA ARG A 215 -7.09 -21.00 1.23
C ARG A 215 -5.80 -21.60 0.69
N MET A 216 -4.74 -20.79 0.65
CA MET A 216 -3.44 -21.20 0.10
C MET A 216 -2.69 -22.18 1.02
N ARG A 217 -2.99 -22.16 2.34
CA ARG A 217 -2.45 -23.11 3.33
C ARG A 217 -3.61 -23.79 4.06
N GLY A 218 -3.91 -25.03 3.67
CA GLY A 218 -4.95 -25.86 4.27
C GLY A 218 -6.16 -26.05 3.36
N LYS A 219 -6.62 -27.31 3.26
CA LYS A 219 -7.75 -27.77 2.43
C LYS A 219 -8.96 -26.82 2.43
N LEU A 220 -9.58 -26.71 1.25
CA LEU A 220 -10.93 -26.16 1.04
C LEU A 220 -11.94 -26.65 2.09
N ILE A 221 -12.63 -25.71 2.75
CA ILE A 221 -13.91 -25.83 3.48
C ILE A 221 -14.53 -24.42 3.42
N SER A 222 -15.75 -24.11 2.98
CA SER A 222 -16.98 -24.85 2.68
C SER A 222 -17.81 -24.08 1.64
N GLN A 223 -18.67 -24.79 0.90
CA GLN A 223 -19.89 -24.20 0.34
C GLN A 223 -20.83 -23.87 1.50
N ASN A 224 -21.29 -22.62 1.61
CA ASN A 224 -22.44 -22.30 2.45
C ASN A 224 -23.71 -22.75 1.71
N SER A 225 -24.16 -23.97 1.98
CA SER A 225 -25.55 -24.34 1.77
C SER A 225 -26.39 -23.62 2.84
N TYR A 226 -27.06 -22.55 2.44
CA TYR A 226 -28.25 -22.10 3.16
C TYR A 226 -29.35 -23.14 2.89
N GLU A 227 -29.55 -24.08 3.81
CA GLU A 227 -30.86 -24.70 3.97
C GLU A 227 -31.68 -23.85 4.95
N VAL A 228 -32.93 -23.62 4.53
CA VAL A 228 -33.97 -22.81 5.17
C VAL A 228 -34.47 -23.46 6.45
#